data_AF-A0A182G898-F1
#
_entry.id   AF-A0A182G898-F1
#
_cell.length_a   1.000
_cell.length_b   1.000
_cell.length_c   1.000
_cell.angle_alpha   90.00
_cell.angle_beta   90.00
_cell.angle_gamma   90.00
#
_symmetry.space_group_name_H-M   'P 1'
#
loop_
_entity.id
_entity.type
_entity.pdbx_description
1 polymer ?
#
loop_
_entity_poly.entity_id
_entity_poly.type
_entity_poly.pdbx_seq_one_letter_code
_entity_poly.pdbx_strand_id
1 'polypeptide(L)'
;MKPLTKLSLPFLIGLMALLGSSTGCSMTNNDGADQRDALLADPSATPARSMKDYSVEDIYVECNKTFAISMDYLNELNDTGSFPDETDKTPMCFIRCFLQKGGIVTEDDKVNKEQAIALGWVKNGETIDDCLQDMTGNPCERAYFLMRCVSTRHLVEGRSKDSKKR
;
A
#
# COMPACT_ATOMS: atom_id res chain seq x y z
N MET A 1 5.32 19.68 55.83
CA MET A 1 6.54 18.83 55.81
C MET A 1 6.17 17.48 56.41
N LYS A 2 6.23 16.39 55.63
CA LYS A 2 6.00 15.02 56.11
C LYS A 2 7.20 14.18 55.68
N PRO A 3 7.93 13.52 56.61
CA PRO A 3 8.93 12.54 56.24
C PRO A 3 8.51 11.11 56.61
N LEU A 4 9.01 10.21 55.75
CA LEU A 4 9.49 8.84 55.97
C LEU A 4 8.58 7.80 56.66
N THR A 5 8.36 6.70 55.91
CA THR A 5 8.56 5.35 56.44
C THR A 5 9.08 4.43 55.32
N LYS A 6 10.31 3.93 55.48
CA LYS A 6 10.80 2.70 54.83
C LYS A 6 10.62 1.57 55.84
N LEU A 7 10.06 0.44 55.42
CA LEU A 7 10.17 -0.84 56.13
C LEU A 7 10.41 -1.95 55.10
N SER A 8 11.24 -2.91 55.48
CA SER A 8 12.04 -3.79 54.63
C SER A 8 11.71 -5.27 54.84
N LEU A 9 12.05 -6.06 53.82
CA LEU A 9 12.37 -7.51 53.77
C LEU A 9 11.18 -8.51 53.66
N PRO A 10 11.37 -9.74 53.11
CA PRO A 10 12.60 -10.35 52.62
C PRO A 10 12.59 -11.08 51.26
N PHE A 11 13.81 -11.29 50.79
CA PHE A 11 14.25 -12.17 49.70
C PHE A 11 14.26 -13.63 50.18
N LEU A 12 13.66 -14.56 49.42
CA LEU A 12 13.90 -16.00 49.54
C LEU A 12 14.11 -16.60 48.14
N ILE A 13 15.15 -17.43 48.08
CA ILE A 13 15.85 -17.96 46.92
C ILE A 13 15.33 -19.37 46.59
N GLY A 14 15.38 -19.74 45.30
CA GLY A 14 15.67 -21.11 44.86
C GLY A 14 14.63 -21.71 43.91
N LEU A 15 14.94 -22.58 42.95
CA LEU A 15 16.18 -23.08 42.34
C LEU A 15 15.71 -23.94 41.14
N MET A 16 16.32 -23.75 39.97
CA MET A 16 16.40 -24.62 38.78
C MET A 16 15.60 -25.95 38.71
N ALA A 17 14.89 -26.16 37.59
CA ALA A 17 14.92 -27.43 36.85
C ALA A 17 14.63 -27.21 35.36
N LEU A 18 15.65 -27.43 34.53
CA LEU A 18 15.58 -27.63 33.09
C LEU A 18 14.85 -28.95 32.80
N LEU A 19 13.74 -28.90 32.08
CA LEU A 19 13.27 -30.02 31.26
C LEU A 19 13.15 -29.51 29.84
N GLY A 20 14.01 -30.05 28.98
CA GLY A 20 14.02 -29.78 27.55
C GLY A 20 12.72 -30.27 26.93
N SER A 21 12.00 -29.33 26.34
CA SER A 21 11.12 -29.60 25.21
C SER A 21 11.85 -29.07 24.00
N SER A 22 12.41 -29.97 23.19
CA SER A 22 12.73 -29.67 21.80
C SER A 22 11.42 -29.43 21.08
N THR A 23 10.86 -28.22 21.24
CA THR A 23 9.84 -27.73 20.32
C THR A 23 10.58 -27.43 19.04
N GLY A 24 10.58 -28.41 18.13
CA GLY A 24 11.02 -28.18 16.76
C GLY A 24 10.28 -26.96 16.24
N CYS A 25 11.03 -25.93 15.88
CA CYS A 25 10.48 -24.84 15.09
C CYS A 25 10.05 -25.47 13.76
N SER A 26 8.76 -25.78 13.63
CA SER A 26 8.15 -25.94 12.32
C SER A 26 8.39 -24.64 11.57
N MET A 27 9.35 -24.67 10.64
CA MET A 27 9.41 -23.69 9.58
C MET A 27 8.23 -23.96 8.65
N THR A 28 7.07 -23.34 8.92
CA THR A 28 6.00 -23.24 7.94
C THR A 28 6.37 -22.12 6.97
N ASN A 29 6.95 -22.49 5.84
CA ASN A 29 7.02 -21.61 4.67
C ASN A 29 5.59 -21.45 4.13
N ASN A 30 4.87 -20.37 4.48
CA ASN A 30 3.78 -19.81 3.64
C ASN A 30 3.24 -18.44 4.14
N ASP A 31 4.09 -17.41 4.32
CA ASP A 31 3.62 -16.11 4.89
C ASP A 31 3.22 -15.06 3.83
N GLY A 32 3.34 -15.37 2.53
CA GLY A 32 3.18 -14.37 1.46
C GLY A 32 1.73 -14.09 1.05
N ALA A 33 0.85 -15.09 1.08
CA ALA A 33 -0.54 -14.96 0.65
C ALA A 33 -1.39 -14.26 1.73
N ASP A 34 -1.26 -14.70 2.98
CA ASP A 34 -2.02 -14.15 4.11
C ASP A 34 -1.75 -12.65 4.33
N GLN A 35 -0.53 -12.20 4.04
CA GLN A 35 -0.15 -10.80 4.18
C GLN A 35 -0.67 -9.92 3.01
N ARG A 36 -0.83 -10.48 1.81
CA ARG A 36 -1.42 -9.79 0.65
C ARG A 36 -2.93 -9.62 0.82
N ASP A 37 -3.60 -10.64 1.31
CA ASP A 37 -5.05 -10.60 1.57
C ASP A 37 -5.42 -9.54 2.61
N ALA A 38 -4.54 -9.29 3.60
CA ALA A 38 -4.72 -8.20 4.56
C ALA A 38 -4.70 -6.79 3.93
N LEU A 39 -4.11 -6.64 2.74
CA LEU A 39 -4.06 -5.37 2.00
C LEU A 39 -5.28 -5.14 1.13
N LEU A 40 -6.18 -6.11 1.01
CA LEU A 40 -7.36 -6.02 0.15
C LEU A 40 -8.59 -5.57 0.93
N ALA A 41 -9.37 -4.71 0.28
CA ALA A 41 -10.66 -4.28 0.80
C ALA A 41 -11.69 -5.41 0.66
N ASP A 42 -12.63 -5.49 1.61
CA ASP A 42 -13.78 -6.38 1.45
C ASP A 42 -14.73 -5.78 0.38
N PRO A 43 -14.98 -6.47 -0.74
CA PRO A 43 -15.84 -5.98 -1.79
C PRO A 43 -17.29 -5.77 -1.34
N SER A 44 -17.72 -6.45 -0.27
CA SER A 44 -19.05 -6.31 0.34
C SER A 44 -19.19 -5.00 1.13
N ALA A 45 -18.10 -4.56 1.77
CA ALA A 45 -18.06 -3.33 2.56
C ALA A 45 -17.78 -2.09 1.68
N THR A 46 -17.08 -2.27 0.57
CA THR A 46 -16.62 -1.20 -0.32
C THR A 46 -16.92 -1.55 -1.78
N PRO A 47 -18.19 -1.44 -2.20
CA PRO A 47 -18.57 -1.76 -3.57
C PRO A 47 -17.98 -0.76 -4.57
N ALA A 48 -17.62 -1.24 -5.75
CA ALA A 48 -17.18 -0.38 -6.85
C ALA A 48 -18.28 0.60 -7.25
N ARG A 49 -17.88 1.85 -7.53
CA ARG A 49 -18.74 2.94 -8.00
C ARG A 49 -18.52 3.20 -9.48
N SER A 50 -19.46 3.92 -10.09
CA SER A 50 -19.44 4.19 -11.53
C SER A 50 -18.33 5.15 -11.90
N MET A 51 -17.71 4.98 -13.07
CA MET A 51 -16.78 5.96 -13.65
C MET A 51 -17.36 7.38 -13.73
N LYS A 52 -18.69 7.52 -13.86
CA LYS A 52 -19.37 8.83 -13.94
C LYS A 52 -19.26 9.64 -12.65
N ASP A 53 -18.92 9.00 -11.55
CA ASP A 53 -18.80 9.63 -10.24
C ASP A 53 -17.40 10.24 -10.01
N TYR A 54 -16.47 10.05 -10.96
CA TYR A 54 -15.08 10.45 -10.83
C TYR A 54 -14.67 11.44 -11.92
N SER A 55 -14.17 12.60 -11.50
CA SER A 55 -13.53 13.60 -12.34
C SER A 55 -12.05 13.68 -11.98
N VAL A 56 -11.19 13.24 -12.89
CA VAL A 56 -9.72 13.22 -12.68
C VAL A 56 -9.20 14.62 -12.34
N GLU A 57 -9.73 15.64 -13.01
CA GLU A 57 -9.35 17.04 -12.78
C GLU A 57 -9.75 17.52 -11.39
N ASP A 58 -10.99 17.22 -10.95
CA ASP A 58 -11.46 17.65 -9.63
C ASP A 58 -10.68 16.95 -8.51
N ILE A 59 -10.38 15.66 -8.69
CA ILE A 59 -9.55 14.89 -7.76
C ILE A 59 -8.14 15.48 -7.70
N TYR A 60 -7.55 15.80 -8.85
CA TYR A 60 -6.23 16.45 -8.91
C TYR A 60 -6.25 17.77 -8.13
N VAL A 61 -7.19 18.66 -8.43
CA VAL A 61 -7.32 19.96 -7.76
C VAL A 61 -7.53 19.79 -6.26
N GLU A 62 -8.34 18.81 -5.83
CA GLU A 62 -8.57 18.55 -4.42
C GLU A 62 -7.31 18.06 -3.70
N CYS A 63 -6.64 17.04 -4.24
CA CYS A 63 -5.44 16.47 -3.63
C CYS A 63 -4.27 17.46 -3.62
N ASN A 64 -4.14 18.26 -4.68
CA ASN A 64 -3.05 19.23 -4.82
C ASN A 64 -3.15 20.40 -3.81
N LYS A 65 -4.33 20.66 -3.23
CA LYS A 65 -4.49 21.65 -2.14
C LYS A 65 -3.74 21.25 -0.88
N THR A 66 -3.60 19.95 -0.62
CA THR A 66 -3.00 19.41 0.61
C THR A 66 -1.59 18.91 0.35
N PHE A 67 -1.40 18.21 -0.77
CA PHE A 67 -0.12 17.62 -1.18
C PHE A 67 0.29 18.26 -2.50
N ALA A 68 0.89 19.44 -2.41
CA ALA A 68 1.26 20.22 -3.58
C ALA A 68 2.32 19.48 -4.41
N ILE A 69 2.05 19.30 -5.70
CA ILE A 69 2.96 18.68 -6.66
C ILE A 69 3.07 19.52 -7.95
N SER A 70 4.18 19.35 -8.66
CA SER A 70 4.28 19.77 -10.06
C SER A 70 3.67 18.70 -10.97
N MET A 71 3.10 19.12 -12.10
CA MET A 71 2.66 18.21 -13.15
C MET A 71 3.80 17.32 -13.69
N ASP A 72 5.05 17.76 -13.58
CA ASP A 72 6.21 16.98 -14.02
C ASP A 72 6.31 15.63 -13.30
N TYR A 73 5.90 15.54 -12.04
CA TYR A 73 5.86 14.26 -11.32
C TYR A 73 4.88 13.28 -11.97
N LEU A 74 3.71 13.75 -12.40
CA LEU A 74 2.71 12.91 -13.05
C LEU A 74 3.10 12.56 -14.49
N ASN A 75 3.72 13.50 -15.21
CA ASN A 75 4.23 13.26 -16.55
C ASN A 75 5.32 12.18 -16.52
N GLU A 76 6.32 12.34 -15.66
CA GLU A 76 7.42 11.36 -15.52
C GLU A 76 6.90 9.99 -15.08
N LEU A 77 5.93 9.95 -14.16
CA LEU A 77 5.29 8.70 -13.74
C LEU A 77 4.58 8.00 -14.90
N ASN A 78 3.87 8.74 -15.75
CA ASN A 78 3.18 8.19 -16.91
C ASN A 78 4.16 7.72 -18.00
N ASP A 79 5.27 8.44 -18.18
CA ASP A 79 6.23 8.16 -19.25
C ASP A 79 7.24 7.05 -18.87
N THR A 80 7.64 7.01 -17.60
CA THR A 80 8.72 6.13 -17.11
C THR A 80 8.26 5.08 -16.12
N GLY A 81 7.12 5.29 -15.46
CA GLY A 81 6.65 4.46 -14.35
C GLY A 81 7.15 4.90 -12.99
N SER A 82 7.92 5.98 -12.86
CA SER A 82 8.44 6.47 -11.57
C SER A 82 8.48 7.99 -11.48
N PHE A 83 8.54 8.51 -10.25
CA PHE A 83 8.79 9.92 -9.99
C PHE A 83 10.25 10.32 -10.23
N PRO A 84 10.50 11.61 -10.56
CA PRO A 84 11.86 12.12 -10.76
C PRO A 84 12.68 12.14 -9.46
N ASP A 85 12.04 12.33 -8.31
CA ASP A 85 12.64 12.23 -6.98
C ASP A 85 11.73 11.39 -6.06
N GLU A 86 12.19 10.19 -5.70
CA GLU A 86 11.47 9.28 -4.79
C GLU A 86 11.85 9.49 -3.31
N THR A 87 12.64 10.52 -2.98
CA THR A 87 12.94 10.89 -1.59
C THR A 87 11.91 11.86 -1.00
N ASP A 88 11.23 12.64 -1.85
CA ASP A 88 10.11 13.48 -1.45
C ASP A 88 8.83 12.64 -1.28
N LYS A 89 8.26 12.72 -0.08
CA LYS A 89 7.04 11.99 0.29
C LYS A 89 5.77 12.73 -0.10
N THR A 90 5.86 14.03 -0.37
CA THR A 90 4.69 14.86 -0.72
C THR A 90 3.99 14.34 -1.96
N PRO A 91 4.70 14.04 -3.08
CA PRO A 91 4.07 13.48 -4.27
C PRO A 91 3.52 12.07 -4.05
N MET A 92 4.14 11.28 -3.17
CA MET A 92 3.61 9.96 -2.80
C MET A 92 2.28 10.09 -2.05
N CYS A 93 2.17 11.06 -1.14
CA CYS A 93 0.90 11.33 -0.45
C CYS A 93 -0.16 11.92 -1.38
N PHE A 94 0.24 12.68 -2.40
CA PHE A 94 -0.68 13.06 -3.48
C PHE A 94 -1.27 11.82 -4.17
N ILE A 95 -0.45 10.82 -4.54
CA ILE A 95 -0.94 9.58 -5.15
C ILE A 95 -1.89 8.83 -4.22
N ARG A 96 -1.57 8.75 -2.92
CA ARG A 96 -2.50 8.17 -1.93
C ARG A 96 -3.85 8.87 -1.95
N CYS A 97 -3.86 10.20 -1.85
CA CYS A 97 -5.10 10.98 -1.92
C CYS A 97 -5.84 10.71 -3.24
N PHE A 98 -5.14 10.73 -4.36
CA PHE A 98 -5.73 10.53 -5.69
C PHE A 98 -6.40 9.15 -5.80
N LEU A 99 -5.72 8.09 -5.36
CA LEU A 99 -6.26 6.72 -5.36
C LEU A 99 -7.42 6.57 -4.37
N GLN A 100 -7.38 7.26 -3.22
CA GLN A 100 -8.48 7.27 -2.26
C GLN A 100 -9.73 7.94 -2.81
N LYS A 101 -9.55 9.08 -3.46
CA LYS A 101 -10.65 9.81 -4.12
C LYS A 101 -11.22 9.06 -5.30
N GLY A 102 -10.40 8.27 -6.01
CA GLY A 102 -10.85 7.31 -7.01
C GLY A 102 -11.45 6.02 -6.45
N GLY A 103 -11.45 5.82 -5.13
CA GLY A 103 -11.97 4.63 -4.45
C GLY A 103 -11.13 3.35 -4.66
N ILE A 104 -9.98 3.45 -5.32
CA ILE A 104 -9.06 2.33 -5.56
C ILE A 104 -8.35 1.96 -4.26
N VAL A 105 -8.02 2.96 -3.45
CA VAL A 105 -7.52 2.77 -2.08
C VAL A 105 -8.61 3.23 -1.13
N THR A 106 -8.87 2.49 -0.06
CA THR A 106 -9.84 2.89 0.96
C THR A 106 -9.22 3.89 1.94
N GLU A 107 -10.05 4.48 2.81
CA GLU A 107 -9.54 5.39 3.86
C GLU A 107 -8.59 4.69 4.84
N ASP A 108 -8.75 3.38 5.04
CA ASP A 108 -7.89 2.51 5.85
C ASP A 108 -6.73 1.86 5.06
N ASP A 109 -6.41 2.39 3.88
CA ASP A 109 -5.24 2.01 3.07
C ASP A 109 -5.26 0.57 2.52
N LYS A 110 -6.46 0.06 2.25
CA LYS A 110 -6.69 -1.21 1.55
C LYS A 110 -7.03 -1.00 0.09
N VAL A 111 -6.70 -1.96 -0.76
CA VAL A 111 -6.90 -1.87 -2.21
C VAL A 111 -8.23 -2.50 -2.61
N ASN A 112 -9.04 -1.75 -3.34
CA ASN A 112 -10.30 -2.18 -3.94
C ASN A 112 -10.07 -2.56 -5.42
N LYS A 113 -9.95 -3.86 -5.70
CA LYS A 113 -9.68 -4.37 -7.05
C LYS A 113 -10.86 -4.10 -7.98
N GLU A 114 -12.08 -4.26 -7.48
CA GLU A 114 -13.31 -4.09 -8.24
C GLU A 114 -13.42 -2.65 -8.73
N GLN A 115 -13.05 -1.67 -7.91
CA GLN A 115 -13.00 -0.27 -8.31
C GLN A 115 -11.92 0.00 -9.36
N ALA A 116 -10.71 -0.56 -9.19
CA ALA A 116 -9.63 -0.43 -10.17
C ALA A 116 -10.03 -0.97 -11.56
N ILE A 117 -10.74 -2.10 -11.60
CA ILE A 117 -11.29 -2.68 -12.83
C ILE A 117 -12.43 -1.82 -13.37
N ALA A 118 -13.35 -1.37 -12.52
CA ALA A 118 -14.50 -0.57 -12.92
C ALA A 118 -14.10 0.79 -13.55
N LEU A 119 -12.98 1.38 -13.11
CA LEU A 119 -12.41 2.59 -13.72
C LEU A 119 -11.62 2.32 -15.00
N GLY A 120 -11.40 1.05 -15.36
CA GLY A 120 -10.51 0.67 -16.45
C GLY A 120 -9.04 0.99 -16.16
N TRP A 121 -8.67 1.23 -14.89
CA TRP A 121 -7.28 1.46 -14.50
C TRP A 121 -6.46 0.20 -14.74
N VAL A 122 -7.01 -0.96 -14.40
CA VAL A 122 -6.45 -2.27 -14.76
C VAL A 122 -7.46 -3.09 -15.54
N LYS A 123 -6.99 -4.04 -16.37
CA LYS A 123 -7.88 -4.94 -17.13
C LYS A 123 -8.50 -6.03 -16.26
N ASN A 124 -7.77 -6.47 -15.24
CA ASN A 124 -8.14 -7.54 -14.33
C ASN A 124 -7.48 -7.35 -12.96
N GLY A 125 -7.94 -8.09 -11.96
CA GLY A 125 -7.43 -8.01 -10.58
C GLY A 125 -6.03 -8.60 -10.40
N GLU A 126 -5.58 -9.47 -11.30
CA GLU A 126 -4.25 -10.12 -11.25
C GLU A 126 -3.12 -9.09 -11.29
N THR A 127 -3.28 -8.01 -12.06
CA THR A 127 -2.30 -6.91 -12.08
C THR A 127 -2.14 -6.28 -10.70
N ILE A 128 -3.23 -6.13 -9.96
CA ILE A 128 -3.18 -5.62 -8.59
C ILE A 128 -2.49 -6.63 -7.67
N ASP A 129 -2.86 -7.91 -7.75
CA ASP A 129 -2.26 -8.99 -6.94
C ASP A 129 -0.74 -9.06 -7.06
N ASP A 130 -0.23 -8.94 -8.28
CA ASP A 130 1.20 -8.86 -8.59
C ASP A 130 1.86 -7.65 -7.92
N CYS A 131 1.17 -6.51 -7.86
CA CYS A 131 1.69 -5.25 -7.35
C CYS A 131 1.54 -5.08 -5.83
N LEU A 132 0.70 -5.87 -5.15
CA LEU A 132 0.54 -5.79 -3.69
C LEU A 132 1.85 -6.05 -2.94
N GLN A 133 2.72 -6.91 -3.50
CA GLN A 133 4.01 -7.25 -2.88
C GLN A 133 4.99 -6.06 -2.84
N ASP A 134 4.79 -5.06 -3.70
CA ASP A 134 5.66 -3.88 -3.80
C ASP A 134 5.21 -2.79 -2.81
N MET A 135 4.01 -2.92 -2.21
CA MET A 135 3.44 -1.95 -1.27
C MET A 135 4.16 -1.98 0.10
N THR A 136 5.33 -1.37 0.15
CA THR A 136 6.17 -1.28 1.36
C THR A 136 6.20 0.14 1.94
N GLY A 137 6.60 0.27 3.21
CA GLY A 137 6.76 1.56 3.88
C GLY A 137 5.47 2.12 4.51
N ASN A 138 5.41 3.44 4.65
CA ASN A 138 4.26 4.15 5.20
C ASN A 138 3.10 4.22 4.18
N PRO A 139 1.87 4.61 4.58
CA PRO A 139 0.71 4.63 3.68
C PRO A 139 0.90 5.38 2.36
N CYS A 140 1.61 6.50 2.35
CA CYS A 140 1.88 7.26 1.12
C CYS A 140 2.83 6.50 0.20
N GLU A 141 3.91 5.95 0.76
CA GLU A 141 4.88 5.11 0.03
C GLU A 141 4.19 3.87 -0.57
N ARG A 142 3.35 3.18 0.23
CA ARG A 142 2.59 2.01 -0.21
C ARG A 142 1.68 2.31 -1.40
N ALA A 143 0.92 3.40 -1.33
CA ALA A 143 0.05 3.82 -2.43
C ALA A 143 0.85 4.21 -3.69
N TYR A 144 1.98 4.89 -3.50
CA TYR A 144 2.89 5.21 -4.59
C TYR A 144 3.45 3.95 -5.27
N PHE A 145 3.93 2.97 -4.50
CA PHE A 145 4.49 1.74 -5.07
C PHE A 145 3.45 0.89 -5.80
N LEU A 146 2.20 0.88 -5.35
CA LEU A 146 1.10 0.30 -6.12
C LEU A 146 0.96 0.99 -7.48
N MET A 147 0.87 2.33 -7.49
CA MET A 147 0.77 3.12 -8.72
C MET A 147 1.96 2.89 -9.67
N ARG A 148 3.19 2.96 -9.13
CA ARG A 148 4.42 2.71 -9.87
C ARG A 148 4.45 1.34 -10.53
N CYS A 149 4.10 0.29 -9.79
CA CYS A 149 4.04 -1.07 -10.34
C CYS A 149 3.01 -1.15 -11.48
N VAL A 150 1.79 -0.68 -11.27
CA VAL A 150 0.72 -0.69 -12.29
C VAL A 150 1.11 0.11 -13.54
N SER A 151 1.61 1.34 -13.38
CA SER A 151 2.10 2.17 -14.49
C SER A 151 3.22 1.48 -15.28
N THR A 152 4.17 0.86 -14.58
CA THR A 152 5.25 0.10 -15.22
C THR A 152 4.72 -1.08 -16.03
N ARG A 153 3.73 -1.81 -15.52
CA ARG A 153 3.09 -2.91 -16.27
C ARG A 153 2.41 -2.39 -17.54
N HIS A 154 1.72 -1.25 -17.50
CA HIS A 154 1.12 -0.65 -18.69
C HIS A 154 2.15 -0.28 -19.76
N LEU A 155 3.30 0.27 -19.36
CA LEU A 155 4.39 0.62 -20.27
C LEU A 155 4.97 -0.62 -20.96
N VAL A 156 5.20 -1.70 -20.21
CA VAL A 156 5.73 -2.96 -20.75
C VAL A 156 4.73 -3.62 -21.70
N GLU A 157 3.45 -3.68 -21.32
CA GLU A 157 2.40 -4.22 -22.19
C GLU A 157 2.23 -3.43 -23.49
N GLY A 158 2.33 -2.09 -23.43
CA GLY A 158 2.28 -1.22 -24.60
C GLY A 158 3.42 -1.53 -25.57
N ARG A 159 4.66 -1.56 -25.06
CA ARG A 159 5.86 -1.89 -25.87
C ARG A 159 5.77 -3.28 -26.51
N SER A 160 5.20 -4.27 -25.82
CA SER A 160 5.02 -5.62 -26.37
C SER A 160 4.03 -5.68 -27.53
N LYS A 161 3.04 -4.77 -27.58
CA LYS A 161 2.09 -4.70 -28.71
C LYS A 161 2.72 -4.03 -29.92
N ASP A 162 3.54 -3.01 -29.71
CA ASP A 162 4.23 -2.31 -30.79
C ASP A 162 5.29 -3.19 -31.47
N SER A 163 6.01 -4.01 -30.70
CA SER A 163 6.98 -4.95 -31.25
C SER A 163 6.35 -6.08 -32.08
N LYS A 164 5.12 -6.50 -31.74
CA LYS A 164 4.38 -7.54 -32.46
C LYS A 164 3.70 -7.05 -33.74
N LYS A 165 3.64 -5.72 -33.94
CA LYS A 165 3.02 -5.07 -35.12
C LYS A 165 4.04 -4.70 -36.22
N ARG A 166 5.35 -4.85 -35.96
CA ARG A 166 6.42 -4.76 -36.96
C ARG A 166 6.76 -6.13 -37.51
#